data_AF-A0A498R5Z1-F1
#
_entry.id   AF-A0A498R5Z1-F1
#
_cell.length_a   1.000
_cell.length_b   1.000
_cell.length_c   1.000
_cell.angle_alpha   90.00
_cell.angle_beta   90.00
_cell.angle_gamma   90.00
#
_symmetry.space_group_name_H-M   'P 1'
#
loop_
_entity.id
_entity.type
_entity.pdbx_description
1 polymer ?
#
loop_
_entity_poly.entity_id
_entity_poly.type
_entity_poly.pdbx_seq_one_letter_code
_entity_poly.pdbx_strand_id
1 'polypeptide(L)'
;MVIIFSKKEIDKIQNVNFHDAKISKIISDYDEGTVEMPIIMDDTHQYAALLKFENVAYVEVNRKEPWGPGCYIFTLNVDDDEGDYFKVSILLNSGDKVIIIAAKMVYSFS
;
A
#
# COMPACT_ATOMS: atom_id res chain seq x y z
N MET A 1 16.72 1.83 -4.64
CA MET A 1 16.32 3.23 -4.36
C MET A 1 15.24 3.25 -3.29
N VAL A 2 15.20 4.30 -2.45
CA VAL A 2 14.16 4.46 -1.40
C VAL A 2 13.46 5.80 -1.62
N ILE A 3 12.13 5.79 -1.63
CA ILE A 3 11.27 6.97 -1.68
C ILE A 3 10.46 6.99 -0.38
N ILE A 4 10.43 8.15 0.27
CA ILE A 4 9.70 8.37 1.51
C ILE A 4 8.59 9.36 1.23
N PHE A 5 7.40 9.05 1.71
CA PHE A 5 6.23 9.91 1.62
C PHE A 5 5.66 10.15 3.01
N SER A 6 5.39 11.41 3.31
CA SER A 6 4.56 11.89 4.41
C SER A 6 3.31 12.57 3.84
N LYS A 7 2.43 13.05 4.72
CA LYS A 7 1.26 13.85 4.36
C LYS A 7 1.57 15.01 3.40
N LYS A 8 2.76 15.61 3.47
CA LYS A 8 3.18 16.71 2.57
C LYS A 8 3.51 16.26 1.14
N GLU A 9 3.69 14.97 0.92
CA GLU A 9 4.03 14.37 -0.37
C GLU A 9 2.90 13.52 -0.97
N ILE A 10 1.66 13.63 -0.48
CA ILE A 10 0.49 12.87 -0.96
C ILE A 10 0.37 12.92 -2.50
N ASP A 11 0.50 14.12 -3.09
CA ASP A 11 0.43 14.31 -4.55
C ASP A 11 1.51 13.53 -5.31
N LYS A 12 2.67 13.28 -4.69
CA LYS A 12 3.75 12.50 -5.30
C LYS A 12 3.46 11.00 -5.25
N ILE A 13 2.72 10.51 -4.25
CA ILE A 13 2.33 9.10 -4.16
C ILE A 13 1.40 8.74 -5.31
N GLN A 14 0.44 9.62 -5.62
CA GLN A 14 -0.52 9.42 -6.73
C GLN A 14 0.16 9.34 -8.10
N ASN A 15 1.38 9.87 -8.24
CA ASN A 15 2.17 9.80 -9.47
C ASN A 15 2.96 8.48 -9.62
N VAL A 16 3.01 7.63 -8.59
CA VAL A 16 3.62 6.30 -8.70
C VAL A 16 2.58 5.34 -9.26
N ASN A 17 2.87 4.76 -10.43
CA ASN A 17 1.98 3.76 -11.03
C ASN A 17 2.15 2.41 -10.33
N PHE A 18 1.20 2.08 -9.45
CA PHE A 18 1.10 0.79 -8.78
C PHE A 18 0.14 -0.20 -9.47
N HIS A 19 -0.47 0.19 -10.60
CA HIS A 19 -1.39 -0.68 -11.33
C HIS A 19 -0.71 -2.00 -11.71
N ASP A 20 -1.42 -3.11 -11.57
CA ASP A 20 -0.93 -4.49 -11.80
C ASP A 20 0.23 -4.94 -10.89
N ALA A 21 0.61 -4.17 -9.86
CA ALA A 21 1.52 -4.68 -8.85
C ALA A 21 0.83 -5.76 -8.00
N LYS A 22 1.52 -6.86 -7.70
CA LYS A 22 0.99 -7.97 -6.92
C LYS A 22 1.27 -7.80 -5.43
N ILE A 23 0.23 -7.75 -4.60
CA ILE A 23 0.31 -7.79 -3.13
C ILE A 23 -0.21 -9.14 -2.63
N SER A 24 0.69 -10.09 -2.41
CA SER A 24 0.31 -11.43 -1.91
C SER A 24 0.43 -11.61 -0.40
N LYS A 25 1.06 -10.66 0.29
CA LYS A 25 1.33 -10.72 1.73
C LYS A 25 1.18 -9.34 2.35
N ILE A 26 0.48 -9.29 3.48
CA ILE A 26 0.36 -8.11 4.33
C ILE A 26 0.82 -8.53 5.72
N ILE A 27 1.86 -7.90 6.24
CA ILE A 27 2.43 -8.18 7.56
C ILE A 27 2.14 -6.96 8.42
N SER A 28 1.41 -7.14 9.53
CA SER A 28 1.16 -6.07 10.48
C SER A 28 1.86 -6.40 11.79
N ASP A 29 2.76 -5.52 12.21
CA ASP A 29 3.41 -5.58 13.51
C ASP A 29 2.72 -4.57 14.44
N TYR A 30 2.02 -5.09 15.44
CA TYR A 30 1.25 -4.27 16.38
C TYR A 30 2.15 -3.53 17.37
N ASP A 31 3.26 -4.14 17.80
CA ASP A 31 4.16 -3.56 18.80
C ASP A 31 4.97 -2.41 18.20
N GLU A 32 5.52 -2.65 17.00
CA GLU A 32 6.28 -1.64 16.26
C GLU A 32 5.37 -0.62 15.53
N GLY A 33 4.07 -0.87 15.44
CA GLY A 33 3.12 0.00 14.74
C GLY A 33 3.42 0.12 13.25
N THR A 34 3.75 -1.00 12.59
CA THR A 34 4.13 -1.02 11.16
C THR A 34 3.27 -1.98 10.34
N VAL A 35 3.16 -1.68 9.05
CA VAL A 35 2.60 -2.60 8.05
C VAL A 35 3.55 -2.72 6.88
N GLU A 36 3.82 -3.94 6.44
CA GLU A 36 4.70 -4.25 5.32
C GLU A 36 3.98 -5.08 4.26
N MET A 37 4.12 -4.63 3.01
CA MET A 37 3.58 -5.27 1.82
C MET A 37 4.70 -5.43 0.80
N PRO A 38 5.33 -6.61 0.73
CA PRO A 38 6.17 -6.96 -0.40
C PRO A 38 5.32 -6.97 -1.68
N ILE A 39 5.74 -6.21 -2.69
CA ILE A 39 5.05 -6.10 -3.97
C ILE A 39 5.93 -6.55 -5.13
N ILE A 40 5.31 -7.10 -6.17
CA ILE A 40 5.97 -7.49 -7.42
C ILE A 40 5.35 -6.64 -8.55
N MET A 41 6.16 -5.86 -9.26
CA MET A 41 5.73 -5.00 -10.38
C MET A 41 5.86 -5.76 -11.72
N ASP A 42 4.99 -5.50 -12.70
CA ASP A 42 5.13 -5.96 -14.10
C ASP A 42 5.62 -4.78 -14.98
N ASP A 43 6.57 -4.90 -15.92
CA ASP A 43 6.46 -5.61 -17.22
C ASP A 43 7.54 -6.70 -17.45
N THR A 44 8.34 -6.99 -16.43
CA THR A 44 9.43 -7.99 -16.47
C THR A 44 9.47 -8.90 -15.23
N HIS A 45 8.48 -8.82 -14.33
CA HIS A 45 8.34 -9.65 -13.12
C HIS A 45 9.54 -9.69 -12.15
N GLN A 46 10.55 -8.80 -12.26
CA GLN A 46 11.88 -9.07 -11.69
C GLN A 46 12.28 -8.29 -10.43
N TYR A 47 11.62 -7.20 -10.07
CA TYR A 47 12.05 -6.42 -8.90
C TYR A 47 11.05 -6.54 -7.75
N ALA A 48 11.48 -7.19 -6.67
CA ALA A 48 10.78 -7.15 -5.40
C ALA A 48 10.90 -5.72 -4.85
N ALA A 49 9.77 -5.07 -4.67
CA ALA A 49 9.69 -3.82 -3.95
C ALA A 49 8.99 -4.06 -2.60
N LEU A 50 9.20 -3.14 -1.67
CA LEU A 50 8.53 -3.13 -0.38
C LEU A 50 7.75 -1.84 -0.26
N LEU A 51 6.49 -1.99 0.11
CA LEU A 51 5.66 -0.91 0.58
C LEU A 51 5.51 -1.04 2.10
N LYS A 52 6.13 -0.13 2.84
CA LYS A 52 6.13 -0.12 4.30
C LYS A 52 5.40 1.12 4.81
N PHE A 53 4.61 0.94 5.86
CA PHE A 53 3.93 2.00 6.58
C PHE A 53 4.46 2.05 8.01
N GLU A 54 4.72 3.26 8.50
CA GLU A 54 5.26 3.50 9.84
C GLU A 54 4.33 4.44 10.61
N ASN A 55 4.27 4.27 11.94
CA ASN A 55 3.30 4.91 12.82
C ASN A 55 1.87 4.66 12.32
N VAL A 56 1.50 3.38 12.21
CA VAL A 56 0.19 2.95 11.72
C VAL A 56 -0.84 3.11 12.83
N ALA A 57 -1.93 3.83 12.53
CA ALA A 57 -3.05 4.03 13.44
C ALA A 57 -4.25 3.11 13.13
N TYR A 58 -4.38 2.66 11.88
CA TYR A 58 -5.50 1.83 11.45
C TYR A 58 -5.08 0.89 10.32
N VAL A 59 -5.60 -0.35 10.37
CA VAL A 59 -5.47 -1.35 9.31
C VAL A 59 -6.80 -2.07 9.13
N GLU A 60 -7.27 -2.16 7.90
CA GLU A 60 -8.39 -3.03 7.52
C GLU A 60 -8.02 -3.82 6.27
N VAL A 61 -8.26 -5.13 6.31
CA VAL A 61 -8.06 -6.03 5.18
C VAL A 61 -9.31 -6.87 5.00
N ASN A 62 -9.93 -6.76 3.83
CA ASN A 62 -11.05 -7.61 3.44
C ASN A 62 -10.58 -8.75 2.52
N ARG A 63 -11.23 -9.90 2.61
CA ARG A 63 -11.01 -11.04 1.70
C ARG A 63 -12.33 -11.73 1.38
N LYS A 64 -13.19 -11.01 0.65
CA LYS A 64 -14.50 -11.47 0.17
C LYS A 64 -14.44 -11.86 -1.31
N GLU A 65 -13.46 -11.36 -2.06
CA GLU A 65 -13.22 -11.67 -3.48
C GLU A 65 -14.47 -11.49 -4.37
N PRO A 66 -15.20 -10.35 -4.31
CA PRO A 66 -16.47 -10.17 -5.02
C PRO A 66 -16.36 -10.19 -6.56
N TRP A 67 -15.18 -10.00 -7.12
CA TRP A 67 -14.89 -10.06 -8.56
C TRP A 67 -14.11 -11.31 -8.96
N GLY A 68 -14.00 -12.29 -8.05
CA GLY A 68 -13.20 -13.49 -8.21
C GLY A 68 -11.83 -13.39 -7.53
N PRO A 69 -11.03 -14.47 -7.57
CA PRO A 69 -9.73 -14.51 -6.91
C PRO A 69 -8.74 -13.54 -7.56
N GLY A 70 -7.98 -12.83 -6.74
CA GLY A 70 -7.06 -11.81 -7.22
C GLY A 70 -6.27 -11.13 -6.11
N CYS A 71 -5.05 -10.71 -6.41
CA CYS A 71 -4.18 -10.00 -5.47
C CYS A 71 -3.32 -8.93 -6.15
N TYR A 72 -3.79 -8.45 -7.31
CA TYR A 72 -3.13 -7.38 -8.07
C TYR A 72 -3.82 -6.05 -7.75
N ILE A 73 -3.04 -4.99 -7.63
CA ILE A 73 -3.56 -3.64 -7.40
C ILE A 73 -4.30 -3.19 -8.65
N PHE A 74 -5.60 -2.95 -8.49
CA PHE A 74 -6.43 -2.30 -9.50
C PHE A 74 -6.31 -0.79 -9.38
N THR A 75 -6.44 -0.24 -8.17
CA THR A 75 -6.18 1.18 -7.89
C THR A 75 -5.58 1.38 -6.51
N LEU A 76 -4.79 2.44 -6.35
CA LEU A 76 -4.29 2.92 -5.07
C LEU A 76 -4.60 4.41 -4.97
N ASN A 77 -5.36 4.78 -3.95
CA ASN A 77 -5.72 6.17 -3.67
C ASN A 77 -5.09 6.59 -2.35
N VAL A 78 -4.73 7.87 -2.27
CA VAL A 78 -4.25 8.51 -1.04
C VAL A 78 -5.09 9.74 -0.76
N ASP A 79 -5.66 9.77 0.44
CA ASP A 79 -6.49 10.86 0.94
C ASP A 79 -5.85 11.45 2.20
N ASP A 80 -6.13 12.73 2.47
CA ASP A 80 -5.72 13.36 3.73
C ASP A 80 -6.49 12.77 4.93
N ASP A 81 -5.85 12.76 6.10
CA ASP A 81 -6.46 12.37 7.37
C ASP A 81 -6.03 13.33 8.52
N GLU A 82 -6.57 13.12 9.72
CA GLU A 82 -6.32 14.03 10.86
C GLU A 82 -4.83 14.14 11.25
N GLY A 83 -4.42 15.35 11.64
CA GLY A 83 -3.04 15.60 12.09
C GLY A 83 -2.00 15.36 11.00
N ASP A 84 -0.98 14.55 11.29
CA ASP A 84 0.10 14.19 10.37
C ASP A 84 -0.16 12.87 9.61
N TYR A 85 -1.37 12.30 9.74
CA TYR A 85 -1.75 11.03 9.12
C TYR A 85 -2.32 11.24 7.71
N PHE A 86 -2.25 10.18 6.91
CA PHE A 86 -2.94 10.07 5.63
C PHE A 86 -3.48 8.65 5.47
N LYS A 87 -4.51 8.52 4.63
CA LYS A 87 -5.18 7.26 4.35
C LYS A 87 -4.74 6.72 2.99
N VAL A 88 -4.27 5.49 2.96
CA VAL A 88 -4.04 4.73 1.72
C VAL A 88 -5.13 3.69 1.56
N SER A 89 -5.83 3.75 0.44
CA SER A 89 -6.87 2.79 0.05
C SER A 89 -6.43 2.04 -1.20
N ILE A 90 -6.17 0.74 -1.06
CA ILE A 90 -5.79 -0.14 -2.16
C ILE A 90 -6.99 -1.01 -2.52
N LEU A 91 -7.43 -0.94 -3.77
CA LEU A 91 -8.43 -1.83 -4.35
C LEU A 91 -7.71 -2.91 -5.14
N LEU A 92 -7.96 -4.17 -4.81
CA LEU A 92 -7.43 -5.31 -5.54
C LEU A 92 -8.35 -5.67 -6.71
N ASN A 93 -7.81 -6.36 -7.72
CA ASN A 93 -8.57 -6.87 -8.85
C ASN A 93 -9.60 -7.95 -8.46
N SER A 94 -9.52 -8.49 -7.25
CA SER A 94 -10.58 -9.30 -6.63
C SER A 94 -11.79 -8.47 -6.18
N GLY A 95 -11.68 -7.14 -6.15
CA GLY A 95 -12.63 -6.20 -5.57
C GLY A 95 -12.50 -6.02 -4.05
N ASP A 96 -11.53 -6.68 -3.43
CA ASP A 96 -11.19 -6.48 -2.02
C ASP A 96 -10.47 -5.16 -1.77
N LYS A 97 -10.64 -4.61 -0.56
CA LYS A 97 -10.01 -3.37 -0.14
C LYS A 97 -9.03 -3.61 1.01
N VAL A 98 -7.89 -2.94 0.91
CA VAL A 98 -6.93 -2.79 2.00
C VAL A 98 -6.87 -1.31 2.34
N ILE A 99 -7.09 -0.97 3.60
CA ILE A 99 -7.08 0.42 4.09
C ILE A 99 -6.03 0.54 5.18
N ILE A 100 -5.15 1.54 5.06
CA ILE A 100 -4.14 1.87 6.06
C ILE A 100 -4.21 3.36 6.35
N ILE A 101 -4.16 3.71 7.63
CA ILE A 101 -3.91 5.09 8.08
C ILE A 101 -2.55 5.10 8.77
N ALA A 102 -1.64 5.94 8.27
CA ALA A 102 -0.27 6.03 8.77
C ALA A 102 0.29 7.44 8.62
N ALA A 103 1.34 7.76 9.38
CA ALA A 103 2.04 9.05 9.25
C ALA A 103 3.12 9.03 8.15
N LYS A 104 3.55 7.84 7.73
CA LYS A 104 4.65 7.67 6.77
C LYS A 104 4.50 6.40 5.93
N MET A 105 4.81 6.52 4.65
CA MET A 105 4.89 5.43 3.68
C MET A 105 6.30 5.43 3.07
N VAL A 106 6.92 4.27 3.06
CA VAL A 106 8.25 4.03 2.49
C VAL A 106 8.09 3.05 1.34
N TYR A 107 8.51 3.48 0.16
CA TYR A 107 8.61 2.65 -1.03
C TYR A 107 10.07 2.38 -1.35
N SER A 108 10.48 1.11 -1.33
CA SER A 108 11.86 0.73 -1.62
C SER A 108 11.92 -0.39 -2.65
N PHE A 109 12.85 -0.30 -3.59
CA PHE A 109 13.14 -1.33 -4.59
C PHE A 109 14.65 -1.47 -4.75
N SER A 110 15.11 -2.70 -5.01
CA SER A 110 16.52 -3.01 -5.27
C SER A 110 16.89 -2.74 -6.72
#